data_AF-W9JAV0-F1
#
_entry.id   AF-W9JAV0-F1
#
_cell.length_a   1.000
_cell.length_b   1.000
_cell.length_c   1.000
_cell.angle_alpha   90.00
_cell.angle_beta   90.00
_cell.angle_gamma   90.00
#
_symmetry.space_group_name_H-M   'P 1'
#
loop_
_entity.id
_entity.type
_entity.pdbx_description
1 polymer ?
#
loop_
_entity_poly.entity_id
_entity_poly.type
_entity_poly.pdbx_seq_one_letter_code
_entity_poly.pdbx_strand_id
1 'polypeptide(L)' 'MCATFPQSSAELLLYTGKDLDGVLEPSTEDVLAWLADRFNNVALAEGCQKRTIQASSAKL' A
#
# COMPACT_ATOMS: atom_id res chain seq x y z
N MET A 1 14.70 4.82 -2.03
CA MET A 1 14.33 3.40 -2.29
C MET A 1 14.07 3.15 -3.77
N CYS A 2 13.04 3.73 -4.40
CA CYS A 2 12.77 3.46 -5.82
C CYS A 2 13.90 3.87 -6.78
N ALA A 3 14.62 4.96 -6.50
CA ALA A 3 15.79 5.36 -7.29
C ALA A 3 16.98 4.37 -7.18
N THR A 4 17.07 3.64 -6.07
CA THR A 4 18.16 2.67 -5.81
C THR A 4 17.81 1.29 -6.35
N PHE A 5 16.52 0.94 -6.38
CA PHE A 5 16.02 -0.35 -6.86
C PHE A 5 14.86 -0.14 -7.84
N PRO A 6 15.15 0.35 -9.06
CA PRO A 6 14.12 0.74 -10.02
C PRO A 6 13.31 -0.44 -10.56
N GLN A 7 13.78 -1.68 -10.39
CA GLN A 7 13.07 -2.90 -10.80
C GLN A 7 12.37 -3.62 -9.64
N SER A 8 12.50 -3.13 -8.41
CA SER A 8 11.84 -3.76 -7.26
C SER A 8 10.33 -3.63 -7.41
N SER A 9 9.58 -4.73 -7.25
CA SER A 9 8.11 -4.71 -7.19
C SER A 9 7.57 -4.20 -5.84
N ALA A 10 8.38 -3.45 -5.09
CA ALA A 10 7.98 -2.91 -3.79
C ALA A 10 7.06 -1.71 -4.00
N GLU A 11 6.09 -1.60 -3.09
CA GLU A 11 5.15 -0.50 -3.10
C GLU A 11 5.09 0.18 -1.73
N LEU A 12 5.13 1.51 -1.73
CA LEU A 12 4.91 2.34 -0.55
C LEU A 12 3.51 2.97 -0.62
N LEU A 13 2.66 2.64 0.35
CA LEU A 13 1.36 3.29 0.56
C LEU A 13 1.51 4.40 1.60
N LEU A 14 1.17 5.64 1.21
CA LEU A 14 1.20 6.81 2.09
C LEU A 14 -0.23 7.24 2.44
N TYR A 15 -0.64 6.98 3.68
CA TYR A 15 -1.96 7.37 4.19
C TYR A 15 -1.92 8.81 4.71
N THR A 16 -2.48 9.74 3.94
CA THR A 16 -2.51 11.16 4.31
C THR A 16 -3.75 11.51 5.11
N GLY A 17 -3.62 12.40 6.09
CA GLY A 17 -4.74 12.88 6.92
C GLY A 17 -5.14 11.93 8.05
N LYS A 18 -4.34 10.89 8.30
CA LYS A 18 -4.46 9.98 9.45
C LYS A 18 -3.21 10.09 10.31
N ASP A 19 -3.39 9.99 11.62
CA ASP A 19 -2.31 9.77 12.58
C ASP A 19 -2.00 8.26 12.68
N LEU A 20 -1.04 7.89 13.53
CA LEU A 20 -0.59 6.51 13.69
C LEU A 20 -1.76 5.53 13.91
N ASP A 21 -2.66 5.84 14.84
CA ASP A 21 -3.79 4.96 15.14
C ASP A 21 -4.78 4.91 13.98
N GLY A 22 -5.04 6.05 13.34
CA GLY A 22 -5.92 6.15 12.18
C GLY A 22 -5.42 5.46 10.91
N VAL A 23 -4.14 5.05 10.84
CA VAL A 23 -3.62 4.26 9.71
C VAL A 23 -3.70 2.76 9.92
N LEU A 24 -3.81 2.27 11.16
CA LEU A 24 -3.61 0.85 11.47
C LEU A 24 -4.64 -0.04 10.77
N GLU A 25 -5.92 0.27 10.90
CA GLU A 25 -7.01 -0.49 10.26
C GLU A 25 -6.92 -0.48 8.72
N PRO A 26 -6.90 0.68 8.03
CA PRO A 26 -6.84 0.69 6.56
C PRO A 26 -5.53 0.09 6.02
N SER A 27 -4.40 0.29 6.71
CA SER A 27 -3.15 -0.35 6.28
C SER A 27 -3.17 -1.87 6.47
N THR A 28 -3.91 -2.38 7.46
CA THR A 28 -4.08 -3.82 7.66
C THR A 28 -4.88 -4.42 6.51
N GLU A 29 -5.97 -3.78 6.07
CA GLU A 29 -6.75 -4.24 4.91
C GLU A 29 -5.89 -4.32 3.64
N ASP A 30 -5.11 -3.27 3.35
CA ASP A 30 -4.22 -3.23 2.18
C ASP A 30 -3.11 -4.29 2.26
N VAL A 31 -2.53 -4.53 3.46
CA VAL A 31 -1.52 -5.58 3.67
C VAL A 31 -2.12 -6.97 3.45
N LEU A 32 -3.34 -7.22 3.95
CA LEU A 32 -4.01 -8.50 3.78
C LEU A 32 -4.35 -8.77 2.31
N ALA A 33 -4.81 -7.76 1.57
CA ALA A 33 -5.05 -7.86 0.13
C ALA A 33 -3.74 -8.16 -0.63
N TRP A 34 -2.67 -7.44 -0.31
CA TRP A 34 -1.35 -7.67 -0.91
C TRP A 34 -0.82 -9.09 -0.62
N LEU A 35 -1.05 -9.63 0.58
CA LEU A 35 -0.68 -11.01 0.92
C LEU A 35 -1.50 -12.02 0.12
N ALA A 36 -2.82 -11.80 -0.01
CA ALA A 36 -3.70 -12.68 -0.77
C ALA A 36 -3.26 -12.80 -2.24
N ASP A 37 -2.84 -11.70 -2.86
CA ASP A 37 -2.31 -11.69 -4.22
C ASP A 37 -1.10 -12.62 -4.39
N ARG A 38 -0.24 -12.76 -3.36
CA ARG A 38 0.91 -13.69 -3.39
C ARG A 38 0.47 -15.15 -3.36
N PHE A 39 -0.52 -15.46 -2.53
CA PHE A 39 -1.07 -16.82 -2.46
C PHE A 39 -1.83 -17.21 -3.73
N ASN A 40 -2.41 -16.23 -4.43
CA ASN A 40 -3.15 -16.43 -5.67
C ASN A 40 -2.29 -16.30 -6.94
N ASN A 41 -0.96 -16.20 -6.82
CA ASN A 41 -0.02 -16.03 -7.93
C ASN A 41 -0.36 -14.85 -8.86
N VAL A 42 -0.89 -13.76 -8.31
CA VAL A 42 -1.14 -12.54 -9.07
C VAL A 42 0.19 -11.93 -9.50
N ALA A 43 0.31 -11.63 -10.80
CA ALA A 43 1.51 -11.02 -11.35
C ALA A 43 1.69 -9.61 -10.79
N LEU A 44 2.91 -9.30 -10.35
CA LEU A 44 3.24 -8.00 -9.79
C LEU A 44 3.73 -7.07 -10.89
N ALA A 45 3.36 -5.81 -10.80
CA ALA A 45 3.97 -4.78 -11.62
C ALA A 45 5.47 -4.68 -11.28
N GLU A 46 6.30 -4.67 -12.32
CA GLU A 46 7.70 -4.30 -12.15
C GLU A 46 7.83 -2.81 -11.84
N GLY A 47 8.87 -2.49 -11.08
CA GLY A 47 9.22 -1.13 -10.74
C GLY A 47 8.59 -0.61 -9.47
N CYS A 48 9.41 0.10 -8.69
CA CYS A 48 9.05 0.52 -7.34
C CYS A 48 8.00 1.63 -7.40
N GLN A 49 6.88 1.42 -6.71
CA GLN A 49 5.73 2.32 -6.73
C GLN A 49 5.56 3.07 -5.42
N LYS A 50 4.98 4.26 -5.51
CA LYS A 50 4.48 5.00 -4.35
C LYS A 50 3.06 5.47 -4.65
N ARG A 51 2.09 5.04 -3.84
CA ARG A 51 0.70 5.51 -3.90
C ARG A 51 0.37 6.32 -2.66
N THR A 52 -0.39 7.39 -2.86
CA THR A 52 -0.95 8.18 -1.76
C THR A 52 -2.41 7.80 -1.59
N ILE A 53 -2.75 7.30 -0.41
CA ILE A 53 -4.11 6.94 -0.03
C ILE A 53 -4.68 8.12 0.75
N GLN A 54 -5.63 8.82 0.15
CA GLN A 54 -6.42 9.78 0.89
C GLN A 54 -7.47 9.02 1.70
N ALA A 55 -7.46 9.22 3.02
CA ALA A 55 -8.58 8.79 3.82
C ALA A 55 -9.85 9.51 3.33
N SER A 56 -10.80 8.76 2.77
CA SER A 56 -12.13 9.33 2.58
C SER A 56 -12.66 9.69 3.97
N SER A 57 -13.02 10.95 4.17
CA SER A 57 -13.80 11.36 5.33
C SER A 57 -15.24 10.88 5.16
N ALA A 58 -15.43 9.56 5.12
CA ALA A 58 -16.75 8.97 5.33
C ALA A 58 -17.06 9.11 6.82
N LYS A 59 -17.79 10.17 7.16
CA LYS A 59 -18.54 10.24 8.41
C LYS A 59 -19.50 9.04 8.42
N LEU A 60 -19.44 8.27 9.51
CA LEU A 60 -20.51 7.39 9.98
C LEU A 60 -21.86 8.11 9.97
#